data_AF-W9XPH1-F1
#
_entry.id   AF-W9XPH1-F1
#
_cell.length_a   1.000
_cell.length_b   1.000
_cell.length_c   1.000
_cell.angle_alpha   90.00
_cell.angle_beta   90.00
_cell.angle_gamma   90.00
#
_symmetry.space_group_name_H-M   'P 1'
#
loop_
_entity.id
_entity.type
_entity.pdbx_description
1 polymer ?
#
loop_
_entity_poly.entity_id
_entity_poly.type
_entity_poly.pdbx_seq_one_letter_code
_entity_poly.pdbx_strand_id
1 'polypeptide(L)'
;MEDKVCGFTIAHVDHRTKLLWYNGSLLKNKEIDSLVFDVPTEWMVNDTWEKGPLKQDMSCMSGAPVQSIDRDTVNMLDHTVELAKEVDDSLRQHIPVAVP
;
A
#
# COMPACT_ATOMS: atom_id res chain seq x y z
N MET A 1 21.40 13.60 -4.19
CA MET A 1 20.57 12.39 -4.12
C MET A 1 19.18 12.90 -3.90
N GLU A 2 18.29 12.69 -4.87
CA GLU A 2 16.93 13.23 -4.80
C GLU A 2 16.09 12.27 -3.95
N ASP A 3 15.29 12.82 -3.04
CA ASP A 3 14.41 12.00 -2.22
C ASP A 3 13.30 11.41 -3.10
N LYS A 4 13.03 10.12 -2.94
CA LYS A 4 12.01 9.40 -3.71
C LYS A 4 11.22 8.43 -2.84
N VAL A 5 9.93 8.32 -3.11
CA VAL A 5 9.06 7.30 -2.49
C VAL A 5 8.64 6.32 -3.58
N CYS A 6 8.96 5.05 -3.39
CA CYS A 6 8.65 3.98 -4.32
C CYS A 6 7.64 3.01 -3.70
N GLY A 7 6.68 2.56 -4.50
CA GLY A 7 5.72 1.58 -4.05
C GLY A 7 4.73 1.17 -5.13
N PHE A 8 3.76 0.37 -4.70
CA PHE A 8 2.65 -0.11 -5.54
C PHE A 8 1.34 0.59 -5.24
N THR A 9 1.33 1.42 -4.20
CA THR A 9 0.17 2.16 -3.72
C THR A 9 0.33 3.64 -4.03
N ILE A 10 -0.79 4.33 -4.24
CA ILE A 10 -0.80 5.78 -4.51
C ILE A 10 -1.43 6.47 -3.31
N ALA A 11 -0.69 7.39 -2.69
CA ALA A 11 -1.22 8.20 -1.60
C ALA A 11 -2.27 9.18 -2.13
N HIS A 12 -3.43 9.22 -1.48
CA HIS A 12 -4.45 10.24 -1.64
C HIS A 12 -4.56 11.04 -0.34
N VAL A 13 -4.62 12.36 -0.46
CA VAL A 13 -4.73 13.28 0.67
C VAL A 13 -6.07 13.98 0.73
N ASP A 14 -6.46 14.45 1.90
CA ASP A 14 -7.63 15.30 2.10
C ASP A 14 -7.37 16.76 1.69
N HIS A 15 -8.39 17.62 1.82
CA HIS A 15 -8.29 19.05 1.52
C HIS A 15 -7.30 19.84 2.41
N ARG A 16 -6.77 19.21 3.47
CA ARG A 16 -5.77 19.76 4.39
C ARG A 16 -4.39 19.14 4.18
N THR A 17 -4.20 18.38 3.11
CA THR A 17 -2.96 17.68 2.78
C THR A 17 -2.56 16.67 3.86
N LYS A 18 -3.56 16.04 4.50
CA LYS A 18 -3.35 14.88 5.38
C LYS A 18 -3.63 13.61 4.60
N LEU A 19 -2.80 12.58 4.83
CA LEU A 19 -2.97 11.27 4.22
C LEU A 19 -4.39 10.77 4.53
N LEU A 20 -5.17 10.51 3.48
CA LEU A 20 -6.55 10.07 3.55
C LEU A 20 -6.65 8.55 3.32
N TRP A 21 -6.05 8.06 2.24
CA TRP A 21 -6.05 6.62 1.90
C TRP A 21 -5.02 6.29 0.81
N TYR A 22 -4.73 5.00 0.64
CA TYR A 22 -3.89 4.47 -0.43
C TYR A 22 -4.73 3.79 -1.51
N ASN A 23 -4.50 4.15 -2.78
CA ASN A 23 -5.16 3.48 -3.89
C ASN A 23 -4.71 2.03 -3.97
N GLY A 24 -5.68 1.14 -4.08
CA GLY A 24 -5.38 -0.26 -4.33
C GLY A 24 -4.93 -1.04 -3.10
N SER A 25 -5.46 -0.79 -1.91
CA SER A 25 -5.15 -1.57 -0.67
C SER A 25 -3.69 -1.48 -0.23
N LEU A 26 -3.34 -2.18 0.86
CA LEU A 26 -1.96 -2.32 1.35
C LEU A 26 -1.24 -3.54 0.74
N LEU A 27 -1.81 -4.22 -0.26
CA LEU A 27 -1.15 -5.33 -0.92
C LEU A 27 0.14 -4.86 -1.59
N LYS A 28 1.22 -5.59 -1.31
CA LYS A 28 2.55 -5.28 -1.84
C LYS A 28 2.55 -5.37 -3.35
N ASN A 29 2.09 -6.45 -3.95
CA ASN A 29 2.04 -6.55 -5.41
C ASN A 29 0.90 -7.48 -5.86
N LYS A 30 -0.24 -6.89 -6.21
CA LYS A 30 -1.45 -7.64 -6.58
C LYS A 30 -1.30 -8.57 -7.77
N GLU A 31 -0.36 -8.29 -8.67
CA GLU A 31 -0.14 -9.08 -9.88
C GLU A 31 0.76 -10.29 -9.61
N ILE A 32 1.50 -10.30 -8.48
CA ILE A 32 2.42 -11.37 -8.11
C ILE A 32 1.89 -12.17 -6.91
N ASP A 33 1.44 -11.49 -5.86
CA ASP A 33 1.06 -12.10 -4.59
C ASP A 33 -0.12 -11.36 -3.95
N SER A 34 -1.17 -12.13 -3.63
CA SER A 34 -2.39 -11.62 -3.00
C SER A 34 -2.39 -11.73 -1.47
N LEU A 35 -1.29 -12.18 -0.87
CA LEU A 35 -1.16 -12.43 0.56
C LEU A 35 -0.08 -11.59 1.23
N VAL A 36 0.81 -10.97 0.45
CA VAL A 36 1.86 -10.09 0.97
C VAL A 36 1.40 -8.64 0.94
N PHE A 37 1.51 -7.98 2.08
CA PHE A 37 1.15 -6.59 2.28
C PHE A 37 2.41 -5.76 2.59
N ASP A 38 2.34 -4.47 2.30
CA ASP A 38 3.40 -3.51 2.57
C ASP A 38 2.76 -2.24 3.13
N VAL A 39 3.01 -1.98 4.42
CA VAL A 39 2.50 -0.79 5.10
C VAL A 39 3.49 0.35 4.85
N PRO A 40 3.09 1.40 4.12
CA PRO A 40 3.98 2.52 3.86
C PRO A 40 4.28 3.26 5.16
N THR A 41 5.49 3.80 5.28
CA THR A 41 5.92 4.68 6.37
C THR A 41 6.05 6.14 5.93
N GLU A 42 6.03 6.35 4.61
CA GLU A 42 6.32 7.60 3.95
C GLU A 42 5.40 7.75 2.72
N TRP A 43 5.17 8.98 2.30
CA TRP A 43 4.39 9.29 1.12
C TRP A 43 4.82 10.59 0.47
N MET A 44 4.45 10.76 -0.80
CA MET A 44 4.71 11.94 -1.62
C MET A 44 3.53 12.16 -2.56
N VAL A 45 3.20 13.42 -2.87
CA VAL A 45 2.14 13.79 -3.83
C VAL A 45 2.55 14.99 -4.68
N ASN A 46 1.84 15.18 -5.80
CA ASN A 46 1.94 16.34 -6.69
C ASN A 46 3.28 16.49 -7.42
N ASP A 47 3.96 15.38 -7.70
CA ASP A 47 5.23 15.41 -8.43
C ASP A 47 5.34 14.35 -9.54
N THR A 48 6.56 14.14 -10.01
CA THR A 48 6.92 13.37 -11.19
C THR A 48 6.91 11.88 -10.87
N TRP A 49 6.14 11.13 -11.67
CA TRP A 49 6.08 9.68 -11.58
C TRP A 49 7.12 9.03 -12.49
N GLU A 50 7.98 8.23 -11.90
CA GLU A 50 8.90 7.30 -12.56
C GLU A 50 8.27 5.91 -12.55
N LYS A 51 7.71 5.49 -13.68
CA LYS A 51 7.09 4.15 -13.80
C LYS A 51 8.16 3.07 -14.00
N GLY A 52 7.99 1.94 -13.32
CA GLY A 52 8.76 0.74 -13.60
C GLY A 52 8.54 0.23 -15.04
N PRO A 53 9.51 -0.53 -15.59
CA PRO A 53 9.45 -0.97 -17.00
C PRO A 53 8.34 -2.00 -17.27
N LEU A 54 7.95 -2.78 -16.26
CA LEU A 54 6.88 -3.78 -16.35
C LEU A 54 5.71 -3.43 -15.43
N LYS A 55 4.52 -3.98 -15.72
CA LYS A 55 3.30 -3.72 -14.92
C LYS A 55 3.46 -4.12 -13.45
N GLN A 56 4.23 -5.17 -13.19
CA GLN A 56 4.52 -5.67 -11.86
C GLN A 56 5.67 -4.96 -11.14
N ASP A 57 6.30 -3.96 -11.76
CA ASP A 57 7.37 -3.19 -11.15
C ASP A 57 6.83 -1.99 -10.39
N MET A 58 7.54 -1.58 -9.34
CA MET A 58 7.16 -0.40 -8.56
C MET A 58 7.23 0.87 -9.40
N SER A 59 6.41 1.85 -9.04
CA SER A 59 6.58 3.23 -9.49
C SER A 59 7.15 4.06 -8.35
N CYS A 60 7.97 5.04 -8.69
CA CYS A 60 8.51 6.00 -7.74
C CYS A 60 7.97 7.40 -8.02
N MET A 61 7.79 8.19 -6.98
CA MET A 61 7.61 9.63 -7.09
C MET A 61 8.88 10.32 -6.57
N SER A 62 9.37 11.31 -7.30
CA SER A 62 10.54 12.13 -7.00
C SER A 62 10.21 13.61 -7.22
N GLY A 63 11.01 14.50 -6.64
CA GLY A 63 10.92 15.95 -6.84
C GLY A 63 10.21 16.74 -5.74
N ALA A 64 9.44 16.06 -4.87
CA ALA A 64 8.69 16.70 -3.79
C ALA A 64 9.21 16.27 -2.41
N PRO A 65 8.90 17.04 -1.33
CA PRO A 65 9.29 16.65 0.02
C PRO A 65 8.59 15.36 0.46
N VAL A 66 9.39 14.39 0.92
CA VAL A 66 8.89 13.16 1.55
C VAL A 66 8.14 13.53 2.83
N GLN A 67 6.94 12.99 2.98
CA GLN A 67 6.12 13.13 4.17
C GLN A 67 6.15 11.82 4.94
N SER A 68 6.52 11.87 6.22
CA SER A 68 6.39 10.71 7.10
C SER A 68 4.94 10.50 7.49
N ILE A 69 4.53 9.25 7.62
CA ILE A 69 3.28 8.88 8.27
C ILE A 69 3.52 8.87 9.78
N ASP A 70 2.52 9.35 10.52
CA ASP A 70 2.52 9.26 11.97
C ASP A 70 2.63 7.79 12.44
N ARG A 71 3.42 7.55 13.49
CA ARG A 71 3.72 6.19 13.96
C ARG A 71 2.47 5.43 14.42
N ASP A 72 1.52 6.11 15.05
CA ASP A 72 0.29 5.47 15.51
C ASP A 72 -0.58 5.06 14.31
N THR A 73 -0.56 5.87 13.25
CA THR A 73 -1.21 5.52 11.98
C THR A 73 -0.55 4.31 11.32
N VAL A 74 0.79 4.24 11.26
CA VAL A 74 1.51 3.08 10.73
C VAL A 74 1.16 1.82 11.53
N ASN A 75 1.20 1.89 12.86
CA ASN A 75 0.84 0.75 13.73
C ASN A 75 -0.62 0.32 13.54
N MET A 76 -1.54 1.28 13.38
CA MET A 76 -2.95 0.99 13.10
C MET A 76 -3.09 0.22 11.78
N LEU A 77 -2.45 0.71 10.70
CA LEU A 77 -2.52 0.05 9.40
C LEU A 77 -1.95 -1.37 9.46
N ASP A 78 -0.80 -1.55 10.10
CA ASP A 78 -0.18 -2.87 10.30
C ASP A 78 -1.11 -3.82 11.05
N HIS A 79 -1.69 -3.36 12.17
CA HIS A 79 -2.63 -4.17 12.94
C HIS A 79 -3.88 -4.53 12.13
N THR A 80 -4.42 -3.60 11.33
CA THR A 80 -5.58 -3.89 10.47
C THR A 80 -5.28 -4.91 9.38
N VAL A 81 -4.06 -4.93 8.85
CA VAL A 81 -3.62 -5.95 7.88
C VAL A 81 -3.59 -7.33 8.52
N GLU A 82 -3.02 -7.45 9.72
CA GLU A 82 -2.95 -8.73 10.43
C GLU A 82 -4.35 -9.26 10.77
N LEU A 83 -5.24 -8.40 11.28
CA LEU A 83 -6.63 -8.79 11.53
C LEU A 83 -7.36 -9.23 10.25
N ALA A 84 -7.13 -8.54 9.12
CA ALA A 84 -7.73 -8.92 7.85
C ALA A 84 -7.25 -10.32 7.40
N LYS A 85 -5.95 -10.63 7.55
CA LYS A 85 -5.41 -11.96 7.25
C LYS A 85 -6.03 -13.05 8.13
N GLU A 86 -6.17 -12.80 9.43
CA GLU A 86 -6.80 -13.76 10.36
C GLU A 86 -8.26 -14.05 9.97
N VAL A 87 -9.01 -13.02 9.60
CA VAL A 87 -10.40 -13.16 9.13
C VAL A 87 -10.43 -13.96 7.83
N ASP A 88 -9.57 -13.65 6.87
CA ASP A 88 -9.47 -14.39 5.61
C ASP A 88 -9.14 -15.87 5.84
N ASP A 89 -8.19 -16.17 6.72
CA ASP A 89 -7.80 -17.55 7.07
C ASP A 89 -8.94 -18.30 7.76
N SER A 90 -9.64 -17.66 8.69
CA SER A 90 -10.83 -18.22 9.32
C SER A 90 -11.91 -18.51 8.29
N LEU A 91 -12.17 -17.57 7.36
CA LEU A 91 -13.19 -17.76 6.33
C LEU A 91 -12.82 -18.87 5.35
N ARG A 92 -11.56 -19.00 4.94
CA ARG A 92 -11.07 -20.08 4.05
C ARG A 92 -11.40 -21.47 4.58
N GLN A 93 -11.39 -21.67 5.90
CA GLN A 93 -11.76 -22.97 6.51
C GLN A 93 -13.24 -23.32 6.33
N HIS A 94 -14.09 -22.32 6.08
CA HIS A 94 -15.54 -22.47 5.97
C HIS A 94 -16.04 -22.36 4.52
N ILE A 95 -15.17 -21.98 3.57
CA ILE A 95 -15.51 -21.97 2.15
C ILE A 95 -15.50 -23.43 1.66
N PRO A 96 -16.63 -23.96 1.17
CA PRO A 96 -16.64 -25.28 0.56
C PRO A 96 -15.64 -25.30 -0.60
N VAL A 97 -14.84 -26.36 -0.70
CA VAL A 97 -13.99 -26.57 -1.88
C VAL A 97 -14.91 -26.48 -3.09
N ALA A 98 -14.64 -25.52 -3.98
CA ALA A 98 -15.41 -25.40 -5.21
C ALA A 98 -15.40 -26.77 -5.91
N VAL A 99 -16.59 -27.31 -6.15
CA VAL A 99 -16.75 -28.53 -6.95
C VAL A 99 -16.27 -28.16 -8.38
N PRO A 100 -15.38 -28.97 -8.99
CA PRO A 100 -14.79 -28.67 -10.29
C PRO A 100 -15.82 -28.37 -11.39
#